data_AF-A0A6N7ER97-F1
#
_entry.id   AF-A0A6N7ER97-F1
#
_cell.length_a   1.000
_cell.length_b   1.000
_cell.length_c   1.000
_cell.angle_alpha   90.00
_cell.angle_beta   90.00
_cell.angle_gamma   90.00
#
_symmetry.space_group_name_H-M   'P 1'
#
loop_
_entity.id
_entity.type
_entity.pdbx_description
1 polymer ?
#
loop_
_entity_poly.entity_id
_entity_poly.type
_entity_poly.pdbx_seq_one_letter_code
_entity_poly.pdbx_strand_id
1 'polypeptide(L)'
;MKKIRAVDASVLATTLLAATVLLAPAASAKGSEVDGIGARYHLSLDATSGIAFAYGRDADEAFVGDWDGDGTDTVGVRRGATFHLRNAATDGPAHVTLTYGRAGDEVLVGDWDGDGVDTLAVRRGAVYHISNSLTSGPAQTVFAYGNDSDDVLVGDWDGDGADSLAVRRGALYYFRNSLTPGAAEFSLGYGRELDEVLVGDWDGDGDDSLAVRRGREYFLKHELGSGDADVRLIYGRPTDGAMAGDWDGGGVTTIGVRRSEVARPVAERAVAAVAAGDGIGLRRWATPEAADWMERMWDIFTITGPFSVDFCAAEDSMTIACTVLSADFPLRPVGAIWIGQSAPQAWTVTAFEAFFD
;
A
#
# COMPACT_ATOMS: atom_id res chain seq x y z
N MET A 1 5.03 31.63 68.35
CA MET A 1 5.19 32.73 67.37
C MET A 1 4.79 32.22 65.98
N LYS A 2 4.10 33.08 65.23
CA LYS A 2 3.53 32.92 63.87
C LYS A 2 4.51 32.41 62.80
N LYS A 3 3.97 31.64 61.83
CA LYS A 3 4.08 31.74 60.33
C LYS A 3 3.51 30.41 59.74
N ILE A 4 2.30 30.33 59.19
CA ILE A 4 1.75 30.76 57.88
C ILE A 4 2.41 30.12 56.64
N ARG A 5 1.60 29.24 55.99
CA ARG A 5 1.48 28.84 54.57
C ARG A 5 2.59 28.04 53.87
N ALA A 6 2.20 26.89 53.31
CA ALA A 6 1.89 26.74 51.88
C ALA A 6 1.00 25.49 51.67
N VAL A 7 0.00 25.61 50.79
CA VAL A 7 -0.81 24.49 50.29
C VAL A 7 -0.27 24.21 48.91
N ASP A 8 0.42 23.09 48.73
CA ASP A 8 0.82 22.64 47.40
C ASP A 8 -0.32 21.79 46.82
N ALA A 9 -1.04 22.38 45.87
CA ALA A 9 -1.95 21.66 45.00
C ALA A 9 -1.10 20.98 43.91
N SER A 10 -0.74 19.70 44.10
CA SER A 10 -0.18 18.91 43.01
C SER A 10 -1.31 18.52 42.05
N VAL A 11 -1.39 19.21 40.91
CA VAL A 11 -2.21 18.75 39.78
C VAL A 11 -1.45 17.57 39.15
N LEU A 12 -1.92 16.35 39.41
CA LEU A 12 -1.51 15.16 38.67
C LEU A 12 -2.08 15.28 37.25
N ALA A 13 -1.26 15.77 36.32
CA ALA A 13 -1.53 15.65 34.90
C ALA A 13 -1.29 14.19 34.49
N THR A 14 -2.34 13.36 34.53
CA THR A 14 -2.33 12.06 33.84
C THR A 14 -2.32 12.31 32.34
N THR A 15 -1.15 12.23 31.73
CA THR A 15 -1.01 12.06 30.28
C THR A 15 -1.56 10.70 29.90
N LEU A 16 -2.76 10.69 29.34
CA LEU A 16 -3.34 9.54 28.66
C LEU A 16 -2.51 9.32 27.39
N LEU A 17 -1.61 8.33 27.40
CA LEU A 17 -0.97 7.86 26.18
C LEU A 17 -2.07 7.17 25.37
N ALA A 18 -2.62 7.85 24.36
CA ALA A 18 -3.41 7.20 23.34
C ALA A 18 -2.46 6.29 22.56
N ALA A 19 -2.46 5.00 22.90
CA ALA A 19 -1.87 3.99 22.04
C ALA A 19 -2.73 3.94 20.78
N THR A 20 -2.29 4.65 19.73
CA THR A 20 -2.73 4.36 18.37
C THR A 20 -2.31 2.93 18.08
N VAL A 21 -3.26 2.00 18.16
CA VAL A 21 -3.14 0.68 17.56
C VAL A 21 -3.05 0.93 16.06
N LEU A 22 -1.84 0.90 15.52
CA LEU A 22 -1.65 0.68 14.09
C LEU A 22 -2.11 -0.75 13.85
N LEU A 23 -3.32 -0.90 13.30
CA LEU A 23 -3.73 -2.15 12.68
C LEU A 23 -2.69 -2.44 11.60
N ALA A 24 -2.03 -3.59 11.70
CA ALA A 24 -1.19 -4.06 10.62
C ALA A 24 -2.06 -4.18 9.35
N PRO A 25 -1.51 -3.85 8.17
CA PRO A 25 -2.14 -4.21 6.91
C PRO A 25 -2.49 -5.70 6.91
N ALA A 26 -3.62 -6.08 6.30
CA ALA A 26 -3.99 -7.47 6.17
C ALA A 26 -2.94 -8.18 5.30
N ALA A 27 -2.62 -9.44 5.60
CA ALA A 27 -1.66 -10.18 4.79
C ALA A 27 -2.18 -10.34 3.35
N SER A 28 -1.33 -10.08 2.34
CA SER A 28 -1.65 -10.31 0.92
C SER A 28 -1.14 -11.69 0.46
N ALA A 29 -1.84 -12.76 0.80
CA ALA A 29 -1.64 -14.07 0.19
C ALA A 29 -2.08 -14.07 -1.28
N LYS A 30 -1.68 -15.08 -2.07
CA LYS A 30 -2.53 -15.55 -3.17
C LYS A 30 -3.93 -15.76 -2.55
N GLY A 31 -4.94 -15.09 -3.09
CA GLY A 31 -6.30 -15.21 -2.60
C GLY A 31 -6.89 -14.08 -1.77
N SER A 32 -6.15 -13.40 -0.89
CA SER A 32 -6.74 -12.36 -0.03
C SER A 32 -6.84 -11.00 -0.73
N GLU A 33 -7.53 -10.04 -0.09
CA GLU A 33 -7.59 -8.67 -0.61
C GLU A 33 -6.18 -8.07 -0.73
N VAL A 34 -5.88 -7.50 -1.90
CA VAL A 34 -4.69 -6.70 -2.12
C VAL A 34 -4.88 -5.36 -1.41
N ASP A 35 -4.08 -5.19 -0.36
CA ASP A 35 -4.09 -4.01 0.48
C ASP A 35 -3.85 -2.70 -0.29
N GLY A 36 -4.25 -1.60 0.35
CA GLY A 36 -4.09 -0.24 -0.18
C GLY A 36 -5.37 0.33 -0.80
N ILE A 37 -5.23 1.51 -1.41
CA ILE A 37 -6.31 2.24 -2.07
C ILE A 37 -5.86 2.69 -3.45
N GLY A 38 -6.82 2.96 -4.33
CA GLY A 38 -6.53 3.42 -5.69
C GLY A 38 -6.68 2.33 -6.74
N ALA A 39 -6.74 2.74 -8.00
CA ALA A 39 -7.00 1.85 -9.13
C ALA A 39 -5.75 1.54 -9.97
N ARG A 40 -4.53 1.83 -9.50
CA ARG A 40 -3.30 1.65 -10.29
C ARG A 40 -2.44 0.48 -9.80
N TYR A 41 -2.06 -0.35 -10.74
CA TYR A 41 -1.30 -1.57 -10.52
C TYR A 41 0.04 -1.49 -11.26
N HIS A 42 1.09 -1.97 -10.61
CA HIS A 42 2.42 -2.11 -11.18
C HIS A 42 2.83 -3.58 -10.99
N LEU A 43 2.83 -4.34 -12.07
CA LEU A 43 3.22 -5.75 -12.09
C LEU A 43 4.70 -5.85 -12.43
N SER A 44 5.45 -6.69 -11.73
CA SER A 44 6.84 -7.01 -12.09
C SER A 44 6.81 -8.33 -12.85
N LEU A 45 7.05 -8.32 -14.17
CA LEU A 45 7.16 -9.57 -14.93
C LEU A 45 8.50 -10.25 -14.63
N ASP A 46 9.54 -9.44 -14.42
CA ASP A 46 10.84 -9.88 -13.92
C ASP A 46 11.45 -8.76 -13.05
N ALA A 47 12.69 -8.93 -12.56
CA ALA A 47 13.37 -7.94 -11.73
C ALA A 47 13.66 -6.58 -12.43
N THR A 48 13.43 -6.49 -13.74
CA THR A 48 13.80 -5.38 -14.63
C THR A 48 12.68 -4.90 -15.56
N SER A 49 11.60 -5.66 -15.74
CA SER A 49 10.48 -5.34 -16.61
C SER A 49 9.16 -5.39 -15.85
N GLY A 50 8.22 -4.53 -16.24
CA GLY A 50 6.93 -4.44 -15.58
C GLY A 50 5.88 -3.73 -16.40
N ILE A 51 4.62 -3.97 -16.05
CA ILE A 51 3.45 -3.37 -16.68
C ILE A 51 2.77 -2.46 -15.65
N ALA A 52 2.24 -1.33 -16.12
CA ALA A 52 1.40 -0.46 -15.30
C ALA A 52 0.09 -0.17 -16.01
N PHE A 53 -1.02 -0.31 -15.30
CA PHE A 53 -2.37 -0.10 -15.84
C PHE A 53 -3.32 0.37 -14.75
N ALA A 54 -4.54 0.77 -15.15
CA ALA A 54 -5.58 1.15 -14.21
C ALA A 54 -6.85 0.29 -14.35
N TYR A 55 -7.38 -0.20 -13.23
CA TYR A 55 -8.60 -1.00 -13.20
C TYR A 55 -9.40 -0.81 -11.91
N GLY A 56 -10.74 -0.72 -12.05
CA GLY A 56 -11.64 -0.47 -10.93
C GLY A 56 -11.74 0.99 -10.50
N ARG A 57 -12.27 1.22 -9.30
CA ARG A 57 -12.36 2.52 -8.63
C ARG A 57 -11.45 2.53 -7.40
N ASP A 58 -11.14 3.73 -6.91
CA ASP A 58 -10.19 3.89 -5.80
C ASP A 58 -10.59 3.18 -4.49
N ALA A 59 -11.89 3.00 -4.27
CA ALA A 59 -12.45 2.35 -3.08
C ALA A 59 -12.87 0.89 -3.32
N ASP A 60 -12.61 0.34 -4.51
CA ASP A 60 -12.87 -1.08 -4.73
C ASP A 60 -11.76 -1.90 -4.04
N GLU A 61 -12.14 -3.05 -3.48
CA GLU A 61 -11.24 -4.08 -2.94
C GLU A 61 -10.64 -4.85 -4.14
N ALA A 62 -9.34 -5.12 -4.15
CA ALA A 62 -8.66 -5.72 -5.30
C ALA A 62 -8.21 -7.15 -4.99
N PHE A 63 -8.23 -8.02 -6.01
CA PHE A 63 -7.87 -9.43 -5.92
C PHE A 63 -7.09 -9.84 -7.16
N VAL A 64 -6.32 -10.91 -7.03
CA VAL A 64 -5.50 -11.49 -8.11
C VAL A 64 -5.92 -12.95 -8.28
N GLY A 65 -5.98 -13.39 -9.54
CA GLY A 65 -6.16 -14.79 -9.91
C GLY A 65 -6.21 -14.99 -11.42
N ASP A 66 -6.09 -16.23 -11.85
CA ASP A 66 -6.32 -16.71 -13.21
C ASP A 66 -7.81 -17.02 -13.42
N TRP A 67 -8.57 -16.01 -13.84
CA TRP A 67 -10.03 -16.11 -13.95
C TRP A 67 -10.51 -16.94 -15.15
N ASP A 68 -9.67 -17.25 -16.12
CA ASP A 68 -10.04 -18.00 -17.32
C ASP A 68 -9.18 -19.22 -17.65
N GLY A 69 -8.25 -19.57 -16.75
CA GLY A 69 -7.47 -20.79 -16.81
C GLY A 69 -6.43 -20.77 -17.93
N ASP A 70 -5.88 -19.60 -18.25
CA ASP A 70 -4.85 -19.45 -19.27
C ASP A 70 -3.41 -19.50 -18.71
N GLY A 71 -3.28 -19.65 -17.39
CA GLY A 71 -2.06 -19.63 -16.61
C GLY A 71 -1.62 -18.24 -16.16
N THR A 72 -2.29 -17.17 -16.59
CA THR A 72 -1.88 -15.79 -16.29
C THR A 72 -2.77 -15.14 -15.24
N ASP A 73 -2.16 -14.74 -14.14
CA ASP A 73 -2.82 -13.98 -13.09
C ASP A 73 -3.16 -12.57 -13.54
N THR A 74 -4.40 -12.18 -13.25
CA THR A 74 -4.92 -10.85 -13.60
C THR A 74 -5.79 -10.27 -12.48
N VAL A 75 -6.08 -8.97 -12.57
CA VAL A 75 -6.73 -8.25 -11.46
C VAL A 75 -8.25 -8.30 -11.57
N GLY A 76 -8.89 -8.69 -10.46
CA GLY A 76 -10.31 -8.51 -10.19
C GLY A 76 -10.54 -7.43 -9.13
N VAL A 77 -11.71 -6.81 -9.14
CA VAL A 77 -12.12 -5.87 -8.08
C VAL A 77 -13.51 -6.17 -7.57
N ARG A 78 -13.77 -5.83 -6.30
CA ARG A 78 -15.07 -6.02 -5.66
C ARG A 78 -15.66 -4.70 -5.19
N ARG A 79 -16.98 -4.58 -5.37
CA ARG A 79 -17.81 -3.50 -4.86
C ARG A 79 -19.02 -4.06 -4.14
N GLY A 80 -18.99 -4.00 -2.81
CA GLY A 80 -20.01 -4.64 -1.99
C GLY A 80 -19.95 -6.15 -2.16
N ALA A 81 -21.01 -6.79 -2.67
CA ALA A 81 -20.99 -8.24 -2.97
C ALA A 81 -20.73 -8.56 -4.45
N THR A 82 -20.50 -7.54 -5.28
CA THR A 82 -20.34 -7.70 -6.73
C THR A 82 -18.87 -7.66 -7.11
N PHE A 83 -18.44 -8.67 -7.84
CA PHE A 83 -17.10 -8.83 -8.40
C PHE A 83 -17.08 -8.41 -9.86
N HIS A 84 -16.00 -7.77 -10.26
CA HIS A 84 -15.67 -7.34 -11.61
C HIS A 84 -14.30 -7.91 -11.93
N LEU A 85 -14.25 -9.02 -12.65
CA LEU A 85 -13.02 -9.74 -12.95
C LEU A 85 -12.57 -9.44 -14.37
N ARG A 86 -11.25 -9.34 -14.57
CA ARG A 86 -10.67 -8.97 -15.84
C ARG A 86 -9.46 -9.82 -16.16
N ASN A 87 -9.65 -10.66 -17.17
CA ASN A 87 -8.66 -11.57 -17.78
C ASN A 87 -7.56 -10.84 -18.59
N ALA A 88 -7.16 -9.63 -18.20
CA ALA A 88 -6.08 -8.90 -18.86
C ALA A 88 -5.50 -7.82 -17.94
N ALA A 89 -4.17 -7.73 -17.85
CA ALA A 89 -3.43 -6.67 -17.16
C ALA A 89 -3.44 -5.32 -17.93
N THR A 90 -4.63 -4.82 -18.23
CA THR A 90 -4.87 -3.61 -19.02
C THR A 90 -6.10 -2.85 -18.52
N ASP A 91 -6.28 -1.62 -18.97
CA ASP A 91 -7.47 -0.82 -18.71
C ASP A 91 -8.70 -1.37 -19.45
N GLY A 92 -9.91 -1.19 -18.90
CA GLY A 92 -11.16 -1.47 -19.62
C GLY A 92 -12.28 -2.07 -18.75
N PRO A 93 -13.38 -2.53 -19.38
CA PRO A 93 -14.50 -3.14 -18.66
C PRO A 93 -14.14 -4.53 -18.10
N ALA A 94 -14.90 -5.01 -17.12
CA ALA A 94 -14.77 -6.39 -16.67
C ALA A 94 -15.15 -7.39 -17.77
N HIS A 95 -14.46 -8.53 -17.82
CA HIS A 95 -14.86 -9.67 -18.65
C HIS A 95 -15.95 -10.48 -17.96
N VAL A 96 -15.83 -10.65 -16.63
CA VAL A 96 -16.82 -11.34 -15.81
C VAL A 96 -17.36 -10.39 -14.75
N THR A 97 -18.67 -10.43 -14.52
CA THR A 97 -19.29 -9.73 -13.40
C THR A 97 -20.29 -10.66 -12.73
N LEU A 98 -20.11 -10.89 -11.44
CA LEU A 98 -20.92 -11.80 -10.65
C LEU A 98 -21.16 -11.23 -9.25
N THR A 99 -22.16 -11.77 -8.55
CA THR A 99 -22.38 -11.48 -7.13
C THR A 99 -22.18 -12.75 -6.32
N TYR A 100 -21.34 -12.67 -5.29
CA TYR A 100 -21.06 -13.78 -4.40
C TYR A 100 -20.83 -13.27 -2.96
N GLY A 101 -21.36 -14.02 -1.99
CA GLY A 101 -21.29 -13.64 -0.57
C GLY A 101 -22.08 -12.36 -0.23
N ARG A 102 -21.60 -11.66 0.80
CA ARG A 102 -22.17 -10.43 1.38
C ARG A 102 -21.07 -9.39 1.47
N ALA A 103 -21.43 -8.10 1.43
CA ALA A 103 -20.47 -7.00 1.41
C ALA A 103 -19.50 -6.92 2.62
N GLY A 104 -19.77 -7.60 3.73
CA GLY A 104 -18.87 -7.65 4.89
C GLY A 104 -18.15 -8.98 5.08
N ASP A 105 -18.28 -9.90 4.13
CA ASP A 105 -17.50 -11.13 4.15
C ASP A 105 -16.06 -10.83 3.69
N GLU A 106 -15.09 -11.48 4.35
CA GLU A 106 -13.71 -11.60 3.87
C GLU A 106 -13.70 -12.51 2.64
N VAL A 107 -12.90 -12.15 1.64
CA VAL A 107 -12.86 -12.85 0.35
C VAL A 107 -11.52 -13.54 0.19
N LEU A 108 -11.58 -14.75 -0.36
CA LEU A 108 -10.44 -15.55 -0.73
C LEU A 108 -10.57 -15.97 -2.20
N VAL A 109 -9.46 -16.12 -2.90
CA VAL A 109 -9.37 -16.54 -4.30
C VAL A 109 -8.40 -17.71 -4.40
N GLY A 110 -8.73 -18.70 -5.22
CA GLY A 110 -7.87 -19.85 -5.48
C GLY A 110 -8.53 -20.87 -6.40
N ASP A 111 -7.73 -21.81 -6.88
CA ASP A 111 -8.15 -22.97 -7.68
C ASP A 111 -8.52 -24.13 -6.75
N TRP A 112 -9.74 -24.08 -6.21
CA TRP A 112 -10.16 -25.00 -5.16
C TRP A 112 -10.35 -26.46 -5.60
N ASP A 113 -10.42 -26.74 -6.90
CA ASP A 113 -10.60 -28.10 -7.44
C ASP A 113 -9.55 -28.55 -8.46
N GLY A 114 -8.51 -27.74 -8.67
CA GLY A 114 -7.35 -28.09 -9.48
C GLY A 114 -7.64 -28.12 -10.97
N ASP A 115 -8.57 -27.27 -11.44
CA ASP A 115 -8.93 -27.17 -12.86
C ASP A 115 -8.14 -26.08 -13.62
N GLY A 116 -7.29 -25.34 -12.91
CA GLY A 116 -6.49 -24.22 -13.38
C GLY A 116 -7.22 -22.89 -13.33
N VAL A 117 -8.48 -22.82 -12.87
CA VAL A 117 -9.25 -21.58 -12.81
C VAL A 117 -9.43 -21.12 -11.37
N ASP A 118 -8.92 -19.92 -11.08
CA ASP A 118 -9.16 -19.28 -9.81
C ASP A 118 -10.61 -18.83 -9.65
N THR A 119 -11.19 -19.21 -8.52
CA THR A 119 -12.58 -18.88 -8.18
C THR A 119 -12.73 -18.40 -6.74
N LEU A 120 -13.95 -18.07 -6.34
CA LEU A 120 -14.18 -17.28 -5.13
C LEU A 120 -14.59 -18.12 -3.93
N ALA A 121 -14.00 -17.77 -2.78
CA ALA A 121 -14.49 -18.16 -1.47
C ALA A 121 -14.79 -16.93 -0.62
N VAL A 122 -15.73 -17.07 0.32
CA VAL A 122 -15.98 -16.05 1.33
C VAL A 122 -15.93 -16.64 2.73
N ARG A 123 -15.36 -15.89 3.66
CA ARG A 123 -15.15 -16.30 5.05
C ARG A 123 -16.01 -15.48 6.02
N ARG A 124 -16.58 -16.18 7.02
CA ARG A 124 -17.38 -15.61 8.10
C ARG A 124 -16.94 -16.22 9.42
N GLY A 125 -16.04 -15.54 10.13
CA GLY A 125 -15.33 -16.14 11.26
C GLY A 125 -14.54 -17.36 10.78
N ALA A 126 -14.59 -18.48 11.48
CA ALA A 126 -13.92 -19.71 11.08
C ALA A 126 -14.60 -20.49 9.95
N VAL A 127 -15.71 -20.00 9.35
CA VAL A 127 -16.48 -20.72 8.32
C VAL A 127 -16.19 -20.19 6.92
N TYR A 128 -15.84 -21.10 6.02
CA TYR A 128 -15.54 -20.85 4.62
C TYR A 128 -16.68 -21.31 3.73
N HIS A 129 -16.95 -20.53 2.70
CA HIS A 129 -17.99 -20.78 1.69
C HIS A 129 -17.35 -20.67 0.31
N ILE A 130 -17.04 -21.81 -0.30
CA ILE A 130 -16.28 -21.93 -1.55
C ILE A 130 -17.21 -22.18 -2.75
N SER A 131 -16.93 -21.54 -3.88
CA SER A 131 -17.59 -21.75 -5.16
C SER A 131 -16.58 -21.90 -6.29
N ASN A 132 -16.51 -23.09 -6.88
CA ASN A 132 -15.70 -23.45 -8.06
C ASN A 132 -16.37 -22.98 -9.36
N SER A 133 -16.97 -21.79 -9.33
CA SER A 133 -17.58 -21.20 -10.53
C SER A 133 -17.56 -19.69 -10.43
N LEU A 134 -17.26 -19.05 -11.55
CA LEU A 134 -17.38 -17.61 -11.73
C LEU A 134 -18.79 -17.20 -12.16
N THR A 135 -19.80 -17.81 -11.53
CA THR A 135 -21.21 -17.44 -11.71
C THR A 135 -21.85 -17.10 -10.37
N SER A 136 -22.94 -16.32 -10.39
CA SER A 136 -23.66 -16.01 -9.15
C SER A 136 -24.40 -17.25 -8.67
N GLY A 137 -24.25 -17.63 -7.40
CA GLY A 137 -24.85 -18.84 -6.87
C GLY A 137 -24.53 -19.09 -5.40
N PRO A 138 -25.08 -20.19 -4.83
CA PRO A 138 -24.68 -20.64 -3.50
C PRO A 138 -23.26 -21.22 -3.53
N ALA A 139 -22.63 -21.26 -2.36
CA ALA A 139 -21.40 -22.02 -2.16
C ALA A 139 -21.63 -23.52 -2.44
N GLN A 140 -20.67 -24.16 -3.09
CA GLN A 140 -20.64 -25.60 -3.32
C GLN A 140 -20.06 -26.33 -2.11
N THR A 141 -19.06 -25.74 -1.46
CA THR A 141 -18.38 -26.31 -0.29
C THR A 141 -18.47 -25.35 0.89
N VAL A 142 -18.83 -25.87 2.06
CA VAL A 142 -18.90 -25.10 3.31
C VAL A 142 -18.31 -25.90 4.46
N PHE A 143 -17.30 -25.36 5.13
CA PHE A 143 -16.65 -26.01 6.26
C PHE A 143 -16.06 -24.99 7.22
N ALA A 144 -15.63 -25.46 8.40
CA ALA A 144 -14.98 -24.63 9.39
C ALA A 144 -13.52 -25.06 9.60
N TYR A 145 -12.61 -24.10 9.69
CA TYR A 145 -11.19 -24.32 9.99
C TYR A 145 -10.57 -23.10 10.68
N GLY A 146 -9.68 -23.35 11.64
CA GLY A 146 -9.05 -22.30 12.44
C GLY A 146 -10.02 -21.58 13.39
N ASN A 147 -9.62 -20.37 13.79
CA ASN A 147 -10.38 -19.47 14.66
C ASN A 147 -10.80 -18.21 13.90
N ASP A 148 -11.79 -17.48 14.42
CA ASP A 148 -12.29 -16.24 13.84
C ASP A 148 -11.24 -15.13 13.70
N SER A 149 -10.20 -15.13 14.54
CA SER A 149 -9.15 -14.10 14.58
C SER A 149 -7.90 -14.46 13.79
N ASP A 150 -7.85 -15.64 13.17
CA ASP A 150 -6.68 -16.06 12.42
C ASP A 150 -6.62 -15.31 11.08
N ASP A 151 -5.42 -14.94 10.62
CA ASP A 151 -5.19 -14.57 9.21
C ASP A 151 -5.24 -15.83 8.36
N VAL A 152 -5.77 -15.75 7.14
CA VAL A 152 -5.92 -16.90 6.24
C VAL A 152 -5.08 -16.71 4.99
N LEU A 153 -4.55 -17.81 4.50
CA LEU A 153 -3.72 -17.91 3.31
C LEU A 153 -4.28 -19.03 2.44
N VAL A 154 -4.20 -18.85 1.13
CA VAL A 154 -4.62 -19.81 0.11
C VAL A 154 -3.41 -20.19 -0.73
N GLY A 155 -3.27 -21.48 -1.04
CA GLY A 155 -2.24 -21.98 -1.95
C GLY A 155 -2.24 -23.51 -2.05
N ASP A 156 -1.55 -24.03 -3.06
CA ASP A 156 -1.27 -25.45 -3.25
C ASP A 156 -0.04 -25.86 -2.42
N TRP A 157 -0.28 -26.28 -1.19
CA TRP A 157 0.80 -26.58 -0.22
C TRP A 157 1.45 -27.97 -0.40
N ASP A 158 0.88 -28.84 -1.24
CA ASP A 158 1.36 -30.21 -1.46
C ASP A 158 1.48 -30.64 -2.92
N GLY A 159 1.33 -29.71 -3.86
CA GLY A 159 1.62 -29.90 -5.27
C GLY A 159 0.59 -30.77 -5.98
N ASP A 160 -0.65 -30.80 -5.48
CA ASP A 160 -1.72 -31.61 -6.09
C ASP A 160 -2.51 -30.85 -7.17
N GLY A 161 -2.18 -29.58 -7.38
CA GLY A 161 -2.78 -28.64 -8.31
C GLY A 161 -3.97 -27.88 -7.73
N ALA A 162 -4.47 -28.24 -6.54
CA ALA A 162 -5.63 -27.58 -5.93
C ALA A 162 -5.25 -26.75 -4.70
N ASP A 163 -5.76 -25.53 -4.67
CA ASP A 163 -5.56 -24.62 -3.56
C ASP A 163 -6.31 -25.08 -2.30
N SER A 164 -5.61 -24.98 -1.17
CA SER A 164 -6.15 -25.27 0.16
C SER A 164 -5.75 -24.19 1.16
N LEU A 165 -6.08 -24.40 2.44
CA LEU A 165 -6.01 -23.32 3.44
C LEU A 165 -4.87 -23.49 4.44
N ALA A 166 -4.22 -22.38 4.73
CA ALA A 166 -3.42 -22.21 5.94
C ALA A 166 -3.97 -21.07 6.80
N VAL A 167 -3.87 -21.22 8.12
CA VAL A 167 -4.18 -20.14 9.06
C VAL A 167 -2.94 -19.73 9.83
N ARG A 168 -2.80 -18.43 10.11
CA ARG A 168 -1.62 -17.84 10.74
C ARG A 168 -1.96 -17.22 12.09
N ARG A 169 -1.06 -17.43 13.06
CA ARG A 169 -1.10 -16.83 14.41
C ARG A 169 0.29 -16.32 14.76
N GLY A 170 0.50 -15.02 14.60
CA GLY A 170 1.83 -14.42 14.68
C GLY A 170 2.76 -15.03 13.64
N ALA A 171 3.91 -15.57 14.05
CA ALA A 171 4.86 -16.17 13.11
C ALA A 171 4.63 -17.67 12.83
N LEU A 172 3.52 -18.26 13.31
CA LEU A 172 3.23 -19.69 13.17
C LEU A 172 2.05 -19.92 12.22
N TYR A 173 2.24 -20.86 11.30
CA TYR A 173 1.32 -21.21 10.23
C TYR A 173 0.82 -22.64 10.43
N TYR A 174 -0.47 -22.87 10.17
CA TYR A 174 -1.15 -24.14 10.37
C TYR A 174 -1.86 -24.54 9.08
N PHE A 175 -1.31 -25.54 8.39
CA PHE A 175 -1.71 -25.93 7.04
C PHE A 175 -2.69 -27.09 7.05
N ARG A 176 -3.61 -27.10 6.08
CA ARG A 176 -4.55 -28.18 5.88
C ARG A 176 -4.86 -28.35 4.40
N ASN A 177 -4.43 -29.47 3.85
CA ASN A 177 -4.53 -29.79 2.42
C ASN A 177 -5.87 -30.42 2.04
N SER A 178 -6.91 -30.11 2.83
CA SER A 178 -8.26 -30.60 2.55
C SER A 178 -9.29 -29.56 2.93
N LEU A 179 -10.25 -29.33 2.03
CA LEU A 179 -11.38 -28.40 2.21
C LEU A 179 -12.48 -29.01 3.08
N THR A 180 -12.08 -29.57 4.22
CA THR A 180 -12.94 -30.24 5.19
C THR A 180 -12.58 -29.78 6.61
N PRO A 181 -13.50 -29.88 7.59
CA PRO A 181 -13.16 -29.57 8.97
C PRO A 181 -12.09 -30.53 9.50
N GLY A 182 -11.22 -30.03 10.39
CA GLY A 182 -10.21 -30.86 11.04
C GLY A 182 -9.11 -30.04 11.69
N ALA A 183 -8.14 -30.75 12.28
CA ALA A 183 -6.91 -30.14 12.75
C ALA A 183 -5.99 -29.79 11.57
N ALA A 184 -5.01 -28.93 11.82
CA ALA A 184 -3.92 -28.74 10.89
C ALA A 184 -3.16 -30.05 10.68
N GLU A 185 -2.72 -30.29 9.46
CA GLU A 185 -1.95 -31.48 9.09
C GLU A 185 -0.47 -31.29 9.44
N PHE A 186 0.02 -30.06 9.28
CA PHE A 186 1.34 -29.65 9.76
C PHE A 186 1.35 -28.15 10.11
N SER A 187 2.44 -27.72 10.76
CA SER A 187 2.64 -26.32 11.13
C SER A 187 4.12 -25.96 11.09
N LEU A 188 4.44 -24.74 10.68
CA LEU A 188 5.82 -24.22 10.68
C LEU A 188 5.86 -22.76 11.07
N GLY A 189 7.03 -22.31 11.54
CA GLY A 189 7.30 -20.91 11.84
C GLY A 189 8.12 -20.24 10.75
N TYR A 190 7.68 -19.07 10.28
CA TYR A 190 8.43 -18.26 9.31
C TYR A 190 8.17 -16.76 9.53
N GLY A 191 9.19 -15.94 9.27
CA GLY A 191 9.09 -14.49 9.45
C GLY A 191 8.83 -14.05 10.90
N ARG A 192 8.19 -12.88 11.03
CA ARG A 192 7.87 -12.21 12.31
C ARG A 192 6.36 -11.96 12.39
N GLU A 193 5.87 -11.76 13.60
CA GLU A 193 4.45 -11.56 13.89
C GLU A 193 3.80 -10.43 13.06
N LEU A 194 4.49 -9.32 12.86
CA LEU A 194 3.98 -8.15 12.13
C LEU A 194 4.37 -8.12 10.64
N ASP A 195 5.00 -9.17 10.13
CA ASP A 195 5.28 -9.23 8.70
C ASP A 195 3.96 -9.41 7.91
N GLU A 196 3.85 -8.68 6.80
CA GLU A 196 2.86 -8.98 5.76
C GLU A 196 3.31 -10.26 5.04
N VAL A 197 2.38 -11.18 4.76
CA VAL A 197 2.68 -12.48 4.18
C VAL A 197 2.12 -12.55 2.78
N LEU A 198 2.89 -13.10 1.85
CA LEU A 198 2.45 -13.47 0.52
C LEU A 198 2.65 -14.97 0.27
N VAL A 199 1.91 -15.49 -0.71
CA VAL A 199 1.93 -16.90 -1.12
C VAL A 199 2.12 -16.96 -2.63
N GLY A 200 2.85 -17.96 -3.09
CA GLY A 200 3.06 -18.25 -4.50
C GLY A 200 4.11 -19.33 -4.71
N ASP A 201 4.13 -19.90 -5.90
CA ASP A 201 5.23 -20.71 -6.42
C ASP A 201 6.39 -19.80 -6.85
N TRP A 202 7.36 -19.60 -5.95
CA TRP A 202 8.43 -18.62 -6.16
C TRP A 202 9.58 -19.13 -7.03
N ASP A 203 9.70 -20.44 -7.24
CA ASP A 203 10.79 -21.06 -8.02
C ASP A 203 10.34 -21.95 -9.18
N GLY A 204 9.03 -22.04 -9.43
CA GLY A 204 8.42 -22.67 -10.59
C GLY A 204 8.35 -24.19 -10.50
N ASP A 205 8.26 -24.75 -9.31
CA ASP A 205 8.18 -26.20 -9.11
C ASP A 205 6.75 -26.76 -9.02
N GLY A 206 5.75 -25.86 -8.97
CA GLY A 206 4.33 -26.17 -8.88
C GLY A 206 3.76 -26.07 -7.46
N ASP A 207 4.61 -25.96 -6.42
CA ASP A 207 4.16 -25.91 -5.03
C ASP A 207 4.17 -24.46 -4.52
N ASP A 208 3.08 -24.04 -3.88
CA ASP A 208 3.02 -22.72 -3.25
C ASP A 208 3.80 -22.68 -1.93
N SER A 209 4.55 -21.59 -1.72
CA SER A 209 5.23 -21.36 -0.45
C SER A 209 5.20 -19.91 0.02
N LEU A 210 5.85 -19.64 1.16
CA LEU A 210 5.68 -18.39 1.89
C LEU A 210 6.72 -17.32 1.51
N ALA A 211 6.23 -16.09 1.33
CA ALA A 211 7.04 -14.89 1.38
C ALA A 211 6.60 -13.98 2.52
N VAL A 212 7.53 -13.22 3.10
CA VAL A 212 7.21 -12.18 4.08
C VAL A 212 7.80 -10.84 3.65
N ARG A 213 7.05 -9.75 3.91
CA ARG A 213 7.41 -8.40 3.51
C ARG A 213 7.62 -7.49 4.72
N ARG A 214 8.67 -6.65 4.64
CA ARG A 214 8.99 -5.60 5.61
C ARG A 214 9.28 -4.30 4.87
N GLY A 215 8.29 -3.42 4.81
CA GLY A 215 8.38 -2.17 4.04
C GLY A 215 8.50 -2.44 2.55
N ARG A 216 9.69 -2.33 1.97
CA ARG A 216 9.92 -2.63 0.53
C ARG A 216 10.78 -3.87 0.30
N GLU A 217 11.11 -4.60 1.36
CA GLU A 217 11.93 -5.80 1.30
C GLU A 217 11.05 -7.03 1.39
N TYR A 218 11.31 -8.00 0.53
CA TYR A 218 10.61 -9.28 0.47
C TYR A 218 11.61 -10.41 0.74
N PHE A 219 11.17 -11.39 1.51
CA PHE A 219 11.94 -12.54 1.96
C PHE A 219 11.16 -13.80 1.58
N LEU A 220 11.55 -14.46 0.50
CA LEU A 220 10.83 -15.59 -0.10
C LEU A 220 11.49 -16.90 0.33
N LYS A 221 10.67 -17.90 0.63
CA LYS A 221 11.09 -19.31 0.68
C LYS A 221 10.80 -19.94 -0.68
N HIS A 222 11.58 -20.93 -1.07
CA HIS A 222 11.21 -21.80 -2.19
C HIS A 222 10.30 -22.92 -1.67
N GLU A 223 10.74 -23.61 -0.62
CA GLU A 223 9.97 -24.68 0.01
C GLU A 223 9.35 -24.26 1.36
N LEU A 224 8.23 -24.89 1.73
CA LEU A 224 7.63 -24.74 3.06
C LEU A 224 8.59 -25.25 4.15
N GLY A 225 9.17 -24.30 4.89
CA GLY A 225 10.09 -24.62 5.97
C GLY A 225 10.37 -23.42 6.87
N SER A 226 10.88 -23.71 8.07
CA SER A 226 11.39 -22.69 8.97
C SER A 226 12.82 -22.30 8.61
N GLY A 227 13.22 -21.08 8.96
CA GLY A 227 14.61 -20.64 8.84
C GLY A 227 14.74 -19.33 8.09
N ASP A 228 15.93 -19.13 7.51
CA ASP A 228 16.22 -17.97 6.67
C ASP A 228 15.51 -18.09 5.32
N ALA A 229 15.30 -16.94 4.69
CA ALA A 229 14.74 -16.86 3.34
C ALA A 229 15.77 -17.33 2.30
N ASP A 230 15.27 -17.95 1.24
CA ASP A 230 16.05 -18.39 0.10
C ASP A 230 16.38 -17.19 -0.82
N VAL A 231 15.43 -16.29 -0.98
CA VAL A 231 15.59 -15.06 -1.78
C VAL A 231 15.23 -13.82 -0.97
N ARG A 232 16.04 -12.77 -1.13
CA ARG A 232 15.74 -11.42 -0.64
C ARG A 232 15.76 -10.45 -1.80
N LEU A 233 14.65 -9.72 -2.00
CA LEU A 233 14.54 -8.71 -3.03
C LEU A 233 13.95 -7.40 -2.48
N ILE A 234 14.14 -6.32 -3.23
CA ILE A 234 13.63 -4.99 -2.90
C ILE A 234 12.77 -4.50 -4.05
N TYR A 235 11.50 -4.22 -3.79
CA TYR A 235 10.55 -3.78 -4.82
C TYR A 235 9.50 -2.82 -4.26
N GLY A 236 9.05 -1.88 -5.09
CA GLY A 236 8.01 -0.90 -4.74
C GLY A 236 8.41 0.08 -3.62
N ARG A 237 7.40 0.70 -3.02
CA ARG A 237 7.49 1.63 -1.91
C ARG A 237 6.96 0.99 -0.62
N PRO A 238 7.39 1.46 0.57
CA PRO A 238 6.84 0.97 1.83
C PRO A 238 5.34 1.17 2.01
N THR A 239 4.74 2.10 1.26
CA THR A 239 3.30 2.44 1.31
C THR A 239 2.48 1.76 0.22
N ASP A 240 3.12 1.05 -0.71
CA ASP A 240 2.38 0.30 -1.72
C ASP A 240 1.75 -0.94 -1.06
N GLY A 241 0.57 -1.36 -1.50
CA GLY A 241 0.04 -2.69 -1.18
C GLY A 241 0.77 -3.71 -2.03
N ALA A 242 1.28 -4.79 -1.44
CA ALA A 242 1.93 -5.84 -2.21
C ALA A 242 0.90 -6.86 -2.69
N MET A 243 1.25 -7.57 -3.76
CA MET A 243 0.48 -8.71 -4.26
C MET A 243 1.42 -9.68 -4.96
N ALA A 244 0.97 -10.91 -5.11
CA ALA A 244 1.71 -11.99 -5.75
C ALA A 244 0.85 -12.59 -6.87
N GLY A 245 1.49 -12.98 -7.96
CA GLY A 245 0.87 -13.71 -9.05
C GLY A 245 1.86 -14.03 -10.18
N ASP A 246 1.47 -14.95 -11.05
CA ASP A 246 2.12 -15.26 -12.32
C ASP A 246 1.60 -14.32 -13.42
N TRP A 247 2.22 -13.15 -13.55
CA TRP A 247 1.74 -12.11 -14.47
C TRP A 247 2.04 -12.39 -15.94
N ASP A 248 2.86 -13.38 -16.27
CA ASP A 248 3.27 -13.69 -17.64
C ASP A 248 2.93 -15.12 -18.11
N GLY A 249 2.31 -15.92 -17.24
CA GLY A 249 1.93 -17.30 -17.52
C GLY A 249 3.12 -18.26 -17.59
N GLY A 250 4.23 -17.90 -16.94
CA GLY A 250 5.49 -18.63 -16.94
C GLY A 250 5.56 -19.76 -15.92
N GLY A 251 4.56 -19.88 -15.04
CA GLY A 251 4.51 -20.78 -13.90
C GLY A 251 5.32 -20.30 -12.70
N VAL A 252 5.83 -19.07 -12.70
CA VAL A 252 6.61 -18.52 -11.57
C VAL A 252 5.90 -17.29 -11.03
N THR A 253 5.55 -17.35 -9.75
CA THR A 253 4.95 -16.25 -9.03
C THR A 253 5.96 -15.14 -8.79
N THR A 254 5.56 -13.90 -9.09
CA THR A 254 6.39 -12.71 -8.91
C THR A 254 5.62 -11.59 -8.19
N ILE A 255 6.34 -10.58 -7.72
CA ILE A 255 5.77 -9.51 -6.90
C ILE A 255 5.14 -8.42 -7.77
N GLY A 256 3.88 -8.09 -7.49
CA GLY A 256 3.19 -6.89 -7.95
C GLY A 256 2.99 -5.88 -6.80
N VAL A 257 2.68 -4.63 -7.14
CA VAL A 257 2.25 -3.64 -6.16
C VAL A 257 1.05 -2.81 -6.64
N ARG A 258 0.13 -2.53 -5.71
CA ARG A 258 -0.97 -1.57 -5.86
C ARG A 258 -0.58 -0.25 -5.21
N ARG A 259 -0.65 0.83 -6.00
CA ARG A 259 -0.21 2.16 -5.54
C ARG A 259 -1.38 3.12 -5.38
N SER A 260 -1.52 3.64 -4.16
CA SER A 260 -2.33 4.83 -3.92
C SER A 260 -1.62 6.05 -4.48
N GLU A 261 -2.26 6.73 -5.42
CA GLU A 261 -1.94 8.13 -5.66
C GLU A 261 -2.57 8.91 -4.50
N VAL A 262 -1.78 9.24 -3.47
CA VAL A 262 -2.07 10.48 -2.74
C VAL A 262 -2.08 11.52 -3.83
N ALA A 263 -3.27 12.06 -4.14
CA ALA A 263 -3.41 13.09 -5.14
C ALA A 263 -2.30 14.09 -4.86
N ARG A 264 -1.40 14.31 -5.84
CA ARG A 264 -0.59 15.52 -5.81
C ARG A 264 -1.57 16.61 -5.42
N PRO A 265 -1.38 17.37 -4.32
CA PRO A 265 -2.24 18.50 -4.10
C PRO A 265 -2.16 19.28 -5.40
N VAL A 266 -3.25 19.28 -6.15
CA VAL A 266 -3.38 20.17 -7.29
C VAL A 266 -3.12 21.50 -6.63
N ALA A 267 -2.02 22.16 -6.98
CA ALA A 267 -1.82 23.53 -6.59
C ALA A 267 -2.99 24.26 -7.24
N GLU A 268 -4.10 24.34 -6.51
CA GLU A 268 -5.27 25.06 -6.89
C GLU A 268 -4.71 26.46 -7.06
N ARG A 269 -4.69 26.97 -8.30
CA ARG A 269 -4.35 28.36 -8.56
C ARG A 269 -5.41 29.20 -7.86
N ALA A 270 -5.22 29.42 -6.57
CA ALA A 270 -5.97 30.40 -5.82
C ALA A 270 -5.49 31.76 -6.33
N VAL A 271 -6.19 32.29 -7.33
CA VAL A 271 -6.06 33.71 -7.69
C VAL A 271 -6.71 34.49 -6.56
N ALA A 272 -5.97 34.74 -5.49
CA ALA A 272 -6.39 35.63 -4.42
C ALA A 272 -6.11 37.07 -4.88
N ALA A 273 -7.18 37.82 -5.17
CA ALA A 273 -7.08 39.26 -5.36
C ALA A 273 -6.60 39.89 -4.04
N VAL A 274 -5.40 40.49 -4.05
CA VAL A 274 -4.89 41.30 -2.94
C VAL A 274 -5.51 42.68 -3.06
N ALA A 275 -6.33 43.08 -2.08
CA ALA A 275 -6.69 44.47 -1.90
C ALA A 275 -5.44 45.22 -1.41
N ALA A 276 -5.04 46.26 -2.13
CA ALA A 276 -3.92 47.12 -1.78
C ALA A 276 -4.19 47.80 -0.43
N GLY A 277 -3.39 47.47 0.58
CA GLY A 277 -3.39 48.08 1.90
C GLY A 277 -2.10 47.73 2.61
N ASP A 278 -1.37 48.76 3.05
CA ASP A 278 0.02 48.70 3.50
C ASP A 278 0.26 47.70 4.65
N GLY A 279 0.77 46.51 4.31
CA GLY A 279 1.19 45.50 5.26
C GLY A 279 1.44 44.16 4.58
N ILE A 280 2.65 43.62 4.72
CA ILE A 280 3.00 42.26 4.26
C ILE A 280 2.21 41.27 5.13
N GLY A 281 1.11 40.74 4.58
CA GLY A 281 0.32 39.66 5.21
C GLY A 281 0.87 38.30 4.82
N LEU A 282 1.60 37.64 5.73
CA LEU A 282 1.98 36.22 5.61
C LEU A 282 0.73 35.33 5.79
N ARG A 283 0.44 34.43 4.85
CA ARG A 283 -0.50 33.31 5.07
C ARG A 283 0.27 32.03 5.36
N ARG A 284 -0.04 31.41 6.51
CA ARG A 284 0.55 30.17 7.01
C ARG A 284 0.22 28.97 6.11
N TRP A 285 1.25 28.38 5.50
CA TRP A 285 1.24 26.98 5.05
C TRP A 285 2.63 26.40 5.29
N ALA A 286 2.80 25.80 6.48
CA ALA A 286 3.98 25.04 6.86
C ALA A 286 3.51 23.93 7.79
N THR A 287 4.01 22.71 7.58
CA THR A 287 4.00 21.69 8.63
C THR A 287 4.80 22.22 9.85
N PRO A 288 4.55 21.73 11.07
CA PRO A 288 5.25 22.20 12.26
C PRO A 288 6.78 22.17 12.14
N GLU A 289 7.36 21.22 11.37
CA GLU A 289 8.80 21.16 11.13
C GLU A 289 9.34 22.27 10.21
N ALA A 290 8.57 22.72 9.22
CA ALA A 290 8.96 23.81 8.32
C ALA A 290 8.88 25.20 9.00
N ALA A 291 8.03 25.33 10.02
CA ALA A 291 7.86 26.57 10.78
C ALA A 291 9.06 26.90 11.69
N ASP A 292 9.67 25.90 12.35
CA ASP A 292 10.84 26.08 13.24
C ASP A 292 12.10 26.51 12.46
N TRP A 293 12.20 26.11 11.19
CA TRP A 293 13.29 26.51 10.29
C TRP A 293 13.14 27.94 9.76
N MET A 294 11.90 28.37 9.45
CA MET A 294 11.61 29.72 8.96
C MET A 294 11.95 30.80 9.99
N GLU A 295 11.68 30.59 11.29
CA GLU A 295 12.01 31.58 12.34
C GLU A 295 13.52 31.85 12.47
N ARG A 296 14.38 30.90 12.09
CA ARG A 296 15.86 31.03 12.18
C ARG A 296 16.50 31.69 10.97
N MET A 297 15.76 31.88 9.87
CA MET A 297 16.27 32.41 8.59
C MET A 297 16.11 33.93 8.42
N TRP A 298 15.37 34.61 9.31
CA TRP A 298 15.06 36.05 9.17
C TRP A 298 16.28 36.97 9.24
N ASP A 299 17.39 36.52 9.83
CA ASP A 299 18.61 37.32 9.96
C ASP A 299 19.47 37.40 8.68
N ILE A 300 19.10 36.68 7.60
CA ILE A 300 19.95 36.52 6.41
C ILE A 300 19.47 37.33 5.19
N PHE A 301 18.23 37.84 5.17
CA PHE A 301 17.70 38.59 4.02
C PHE A 301 17.09 39.93 4.42
N THR A 302 17.66 41.03 3.91
CA THR A 302 16.98 42.33 3.85
C THR A 302 16.42 42.48 2.44
N ILE A 303 15.12 42.23 2.24
CA ILE A 303 14.48 42.47 0.94
C ILE A 303 13.69 43.78 1.04
N THR A 304 14.13 44.80 0.30
CA THR A 304 13.47 46.11 0.24
C THR A 304 12.77 46.30 -1.10
N GLY A 305 11.43 46.48 -1.09
CA GLY A 305 10.62 46.81 -2.28
C GLY A 305 9.22 46.17 -2.27
N PRO A 306 8.31 46.53 -3.20
CA PRO A 306 6.99 45.93 -3.32
C PRO A 306 7.06 44.65 -4.18
N PHE A 307 7.31 43.51 -3.55
CA PHE A 307 7.31 42.20 -4.22
C PHE A 307 6.44 41.21 -3.45
N SER A 308 5.91 40.21 -4.17
CA SER A 308 5.26 39.04 -3.60
C SER A 308 6.15 37.83 -3.84
N VAL A 309 6.39 37.04 -2.79
CA VAL A 309 7.16 35.77 -2.87
C VAL A 309 6.20 34.62 -2.64
N ASP A 310 6.10 33.71 -3.61
CA ASP A 310 5.44 32.42 -3.43
C ASP A 310 6.49 31.34 -3.14
N PHE A 311 6.28 30.60 -2.06
CA PHE A 311 7.11 29.46 -1.67
C PHE A 311 6.38 28.16 -1.99
N CYS A 312 7.01 27.26 -2.74
CA CYS A 312 6.55 25.90 -2.93
C CYS A 312 7.58 24.94 -2.29
N ALA A 313 7.18 24.25 -1.23
CA ALA A 313 7.95 23.12 -0.69
C ALA A 313 7.49 21.83 -1.37
N ALA A 314 8.43 21.05 -1.91
CA ALA A 314 8.18 19.67 -2.34
C ALA A 314 8.83 18.74 -1.31
N GLU A 315 8.06 17.88 -0.66
CA GLU A 315 8.56 17.04 0.45
C GLU A 315 9.54 15.93 -0.01
N ASP A 316 9.55 15.57 -1.29
CA ASP A 316 10.32 14.42 -1.79
C ASP A 316 11.63 14.77 -2.53
N SER A 317 12.02 16.04 -2.54
CA SER A 317 13.34 16.46 -2.97
C SER A 317 13.82 17.55 -2.04
N MET A 318 15.04 17.46 -1.51
CA MET A 318 15.71 18.49 -0.70
C MET A 318 16.03 19.76 -1.52
N THR A 319 15.03 20.25 -2.24
CA THR A 319 15.11 21.28 -3.24
C THR A 319 13.89 22.17 -3.08
N ILE A 320 14.11 23.39 -2.62
CA ILE A 320 13.08 24.42 -2.58
C ILE A 320 13.22 25.25 -3.85
N ALA A 321 12.15 25.33 -4.65
CA ALA A 321 12.07 26.20 -5.80
C ALA A 321 11.23 27.43 -5.43
N CYS A 322 11.87 28.60 -5.39
CA CYS A 322 11.18 29.87 -5.16
C CYS A 322 11.01 30.60 -6.50
N THR A 323 9.81 31.10 -6.78
CA THR A 323 9.57 32.01 -7.91
C THR A 323 9.29 33.41 -7.36
N VAL A 324 10.11 34.39 -7.77
CA VAL A 324 9.87 35.80 -7.43
C VAL A 324 9.06 36.42 -8.57
N LEU A 325 7.88 36.96 -8.24
CA LEU A 325 7.01 37.64 -9.19
C LEU A 325 7.05 39.15 -8.90
N SER A 326 7.41 39.97 -9.90
CA SER A 326 7.30 41.43 -9.79
C SER A 326 5.87 41.89 -10.06
N ALA A 327 5.37 42.84 -9.28
CA ALA A 327 4.01 43.36 -9.42
C ALA A 327 3.77 44.23 -10.67
N ASP A 328 4.83 44.70 -11.34
CA ASP A 328 4.69 45.85 -12.26
C ASP A 328 4.59 45.55 -13.76
N PHE A 329 4.71 44.30 -14.23
CA PHE A 329 4.56 43.94 -15.67
C PHE A 329 4.06 42.49 -15.83
N PRO A 330 3.49 42.07 -16.99
CA PRO A 330 2.75 40.80 -17.07
C PRO A 330 3.62 39.63 -16.62
N LEU A 331 3.18 38.94 -15.56
CA LEU A 331 3.83 37.83 -14.83
C LEU A 331 4.84 37.05 -15.68
N ARG A 332 6.09 37.54 -15.75
CA ARG A 332 7.23 36.79 -16.27
C ARG A 332 8.06 36.33 -15.08
N PRO A 333 8.46 35.05 -15.00
CA PRO A 333 9.39 34.60 -13.97
C PRO A 333 10.68 35.43 -14.09
N VAL A 334 11.05 36.15 -13.03
CA VAL A 334 12.24 37.02 -13.04
C VAL A 334 13.51 36.25 -12.64
N GLY A 335 13.34 35.02 -12.16
CA GLY A 335 14.43 34.09 -11.85
C GLY A 335 13.92 32.89 -11.07
N ALA A 336 14.73 31.83 -11.01
CA ALA A 336 14.51 30.69 -10.14
C ALA A 336 15.71 30.60 -9.18
N ILE A 337 15.44 30.55 -7.89
CA ILE A 337 16.47 30.24 -6.90
C ILE A 337 16.39 28.74 -6.62
N TRP A 338 17.49 28.04 -6.85
CA TRP A 338 17.64 26.64 -6.49
C TRP A 338 18.49 26.55 -5.24
N ILE A 339 17.92 25.98 -4.19
CA ILE A 339 18.62 25.66 -2.96
C ILE A 339 18.77 24.15 -2.90
N GLY A 340 20.00 23.66 -2.99
CA GLY A 340 20.32 22.24 -2.94
C GLY A 340 21.17 21.90 -1.73
N GLN A 341 20.88 20.76 -1.09
CA GLN A 341 21.68 20.24 0.00
C GLN A 341 22.90 19.48 -0.55
N SER A 342 24.11 19.95 -0.28
CA SER A 342 25.35 19.29 -0.75
C SER A 342 25.91 18.27 0.25
N ALA A 343 25.48 18.34 1.51
CA ALA A 343 25.76 17.36 2.57
C ALA A 343 24.76 17.51 3.74
N PRO A 344 24.63 16.55 4.68
CA PRO A 344 23.82 16.74 5.88
C PRO A 344 24.29 18.00 6.62
N GLN A 345 23.41 19.00 6.72
CA GLN A 345 23.67 20.34 7.28
C GLN A 345 24.46 21.35 6.42
N ALA A 346 24.80 21.04 5.16
CA ALA A 346 25.35 22.02 4.22
C ALA A 346 24.37 22.31 3.08
N TRP A 347 23.91 23.55 3.00
CA TRP A 347 23.01 24.04 1.95
C TRP A 347 23.75 25.02 1.05
N THR A 348 23.64 24.81 -0.25
CA THR A 348 24.24 25.66 -1.29
C THR A 348 23.12 26.42 -2.00
N VAL A 349 23.22 27.75 -2.01
CA VAL A 349 22.32 28.61 -2.77
C VAL A 349 23.00 28.95 -4.08
N THR A 350 22.40 28.54 -5.20
CA THR A 350 22.85 28.97 -6.53
C THR A 350 21.86 29.99 -7.06
N ALA A 351 22.24 31.26 -7.00
CA ALA A 351 21.49 32.33 -7.68
C ALA A 351 21.94 32.39 -9.14
N PHE A 352 21.01 32.28 -10.09
CA PHE A 352 21.25 32.69 -11.47
C PHE A 352 20.83 34.16 -11.61
N GLU A 353 21.79 35.06 -11.78
CA GLU A 353 21.50 36.40 -12.28
C GLU A 353 21.07 36.27 -13.75
N ALA A 354 19.79 36.52 -14.03
CA ALA A 354 19.35 36.77 -15.39
C ALA A 354 19.86 38.17 -15.80
N PHE A 355 20.82 38.23 -16.72
CA PHE A 355 21.18 39.49 -17.37
C PHE A 355 20.02 39.94 -18.25
N PHE A 356 19.59 41.18 -18.05
CA PHE A 356 18.57 41.86 -18.86
C PHE A 356 19.22 42.43 -20.13
N ASP A 357 18.53 42.30 -21.27
CA ASP A 357 18.60 43.23 -22.39
C ASP A 357 17.18 43.75 -22.67
#